data_AF-A0A817NVP1-F1
#
_entry.id   AF-A0A817NVP1-F1
#
_cell.length_a   1.000
_cell.length_b   1.000
_cell.length_c   1.000
_cell.angle_alpha   90.00
_cell.angle_beta   90.00
_cell.angle_gamma   90.00
#
_symmetry.space_group_name_H-M   'P 1'
#
loop_
_entity.id
_entity.type
_entity.pdbx_description
1 polymer ?
#
loop_
_entity_poly.entity_id
_entity_poly.type
_entity_poly.pdbx_seq_one_letter_code
_entity_poly.pdbx_strand_id
1 'polypeptide(L)'
;MYNQHSILNTDQSAFEFEMHSTRTLSYAGEKNTVSSVRSTNKITHRYTVQATINLAGQVVGPVFVCLQEKNGVMDECVRKNLFRADNIVTNCSASGKLTTLLIRFWIDNCLLPSIRHSRTLLLSDSWKGQGDKHGLYDKIKGLKHLEIPFKTTSKVQPLDVFFYRQWKVIPRRLHDRILLDGMDIDATERNNILKLQSLVHNQISSSIFTSMIKYAWFKAGYLDTHPGPFKTVTEVCFGFDDIECHIRDCNLCSFIRCSHCGHVLCVEHFFNNYHFH
;
A
#
# COMPACT_ATOMS: atom_id res chain seq x y z
N MET A 1 24.46 -2.15 -18.19
CA MET A 1 23.45 -1.27 -17.57
C MET A 1 22.17 -2.08 -17.35
N TYR A 2 21.47 -1.95 -16.22
CA TYR A 2 20.20 -2.64 -16.00
C TYR A 2 19.06 -1.88 -16.69
N ASN A 3 18.04 -2.59 -17.18
CA ASN A 3 16.82 -1.97 -17.70
C ASN A 3 16.03 -1.34 -16.53
N GLN A 4 15.44 -0.15 -16.70
CA GLN A 4 14.69 0.54 -15.65
C GLN A 4 13.49 -0.28 -15.12
N HIS A 5 12.86 -1.12 -15.96
CA HIS A 5 11.80 -2.04 -15.54
C HIS A 5 12.32 -3.19 -14.67
N SER A 6 13.63 -3.45 -14.69
CA SER A 6 14.31 -4.51 -13.92
C SER A 6 15.08 -3.97 -12.72
N ILE A 7 14.98 -2.68 -12.41
CA ILE A 7 15.53 -2.09 -11.18
C ILE A 7 14.35 -1.89 -10.24
N LEU A 8 14.27 -2.74 -9.23
CA LEU A 8 13.16 -2.85 -8.30
C LEU A 8 13.55 -2.31 -6.94
N ASN A 9 12.59 -1.73 -6.25
CA ASN A 9 12.70 -1.41 -4.84
C ASN A 9 11.45 -1.89 -4.11
N THR A 10 11.65 -2.46 -2.93
CA THR A 10 10.59 -3.00 -2.08
C THR A 10 10.85 -2.60 -0.65
N ASP A 11 9.76 -2.41 0.09
CA ASP A 11 9.80 -2.11 1.50
C ASP A 11 8.49 -2.47 2.19
N GLN A 12 8.51 -2.65 3.49
CA GLN A 12 7.35 -2.95 4.32
C GLN A 12 6.84 -1.68 5.00
N SER A 13 5.54 -1.44 4.95
CA SER A 13 4.91 -0.39 5.75
C SER A 13 3.82 -0.97 6.63
N ALA A 14 3.84 -0.60 7.91
CA ALA A 14 2.78 -0.94 8.83
C ALA A 14 1.57 -0.01 8.64
N PHE A 15 0.39 -0.61 8.68
CA PHE A 15 -0.91 0.05 8.60
C PHE A 15 -1.69 -0.27 9.87
N GLU A 16 -2.32 0.76 10.44
CA GLU A 16 -3.24 0.61 11.56
C GLU A 16 -4.58 0.09 11.02
N PHE A 17 -5.24 -0.79 11.78
CA PHE A 17 -6.57 -1.29 11.40
C PHE A 17 -7.60 -0.15 11.42
N GLU A 18 -7.53 0.72 12.41
CA GLU A 18 -8.31 1.95 12.48
C GLU A 18 -7.41 3.18 12.33
N MET A 19 -7.49 3.83 11.17
CA MET A 19 -6.83 5.13 10.95
C MET A 19 -7.74 6.24 11.47
N HIS A 20 -7.18 7.11 12.31
CA HIS A 20 -7.88 8.30 12.81
C HIS A 20 -7.07 9.57 12.54
N SER A 21 -7.77 10.69 12.38
CA SER A 21 -7.13 12.00 12.31
C SER A 21 -6.57 12.38 13.68
N THR A 22 -5.30 12.79 13.71
CA THR A 22 -4.70 13.45 14.90
C THR A 22 -5.09 14.92 15.00
N ARG A 23 -5.76 15.47 13.98
CA ARG A 23 -6.30 16.83 14.01
C ARG A 23 -7.66 16.81 14.68
N THR A 24 -7.81 17.69 15.66
CA THR A 24 -9.01 17.84 16.48
C THR A 24 -9.46 19.30 16.42
N LEU A 25 -10.76 19.56 16.61
CA LEU A 25 -11.29 20.91 16.78
C LEU A 25 -11.15 21.39 18.25
N SER A 26 -10.19 20.83 18.99
CA SER A 26 -9.94 21.16 20.40
C SER A 26 -9.23 22.50 20.54
N TYR A 27 -9.23 23.04 21.77
CA TYR A 27 -8.56 24.31 22.05
C TYR A 27 -7.04 24.13 22.12
N ALA A 28 -6.31 25.06 21.50
CA ALA A 28 -4.84 25.07 21.56
C ALA A 28 -4.37 25.23 23.01
N GLY A 29 -3.54 24.30 23.49
CA GLY A 29 -3.02 24.29 24.86
C GLY A 29 -3.76 23.37 25.84
N GLU A 30 -4.81 22.65 25.40
CA GLU A 30 -5.43 21.62 26.22
C GLU A 30 -4.46 20.45 26.51
N LYS A 31 -4.43 20.02 27.77
CA LYS A 31 -3.56 18.91 28.21
C LYS A 31 -3.98 17.56 27.63
N ASN A 32 -5.29 17.36 27.46
CA ASN A 32 -5.87 16.13 26.93
C ASN A 32 -6.96 16.49 25.93
N THR A 33 -6.93 15.89 24.75
CA THR A 33 -8.04 15.92 23.79
C THR A 33 -8.59 14.52 23.63
N VAL A 34 -9.90 14.37 23.72
CA VAL A 34 -10.59 13.08 23.55
C VAL A 34 -11.03 12.95 22.09
N SER A 35 -10.64 11.86 21.43
CA SER A 35 -11.20 11.48 20.13
C SER A 35 -12.05 10.22 20.25
N SER A 36 -13.15 10.16 19.50
CA SER A 36 -13.93 8.93 19.36
C SER A 36 -13.26 8.00 18.34
N VAL A 37 -13.18 6.72 18.70
CA VAL A 37 -12.65 5.63 17.89
C VAL A 37 -13.54 4.41 18.10
N ARG A 38 -13.74 3.58 17.08
CA ARG A 38 -14.59 2.40 17.14
C ARG A 38 -13.98 1.32 18.05
N SER A 39 -12.66 1.18 18.11
CA SER A 39 -12.01 0.28 19.06
C SER A 39 -10.56 0.65 19.34
N THR A 40 -10.22 0.79 20.63
CA THR A 40 -8.84 1.03 21.08
C THR A 40 -7.87 -0.09 20.68
N ASN A 41 -8.32 -1.34 20.62
CA ASN A 41 -7.50 -2.47 20.16
C ASN A 41 -7.19 -2.37 18.65
N LYS A 42 -8.14 -1.88 17.85
CA LYS A 42 -7.94 -1.72 16.40
C LYS A 42 -6.98 -0.56 16.06
N ILE A 43 -6.59 0.24 17.05
CA ILE A 43 -5.54 1.27 16.94
C ILE A 43 -4.16 0.71 17.28
N THR A 44 -4.07 -0.30 18.16
CA THR A 44 -2.80 -0.89 18.61
C THR A 44 -2.34 -2.07 17.74
N HIS A 45 -3.28 -2.77 17.11
CA HIS A 45 -2.98 -3.83 16.15
C HIS A 45 -2.64 -3.24 14.77
N ARG A 46 -1.77 -3.93 14.02
CA ARG A 46 -1.31 -3.48 12.70
C ARG A 46 -1.23 -4.65 11.74
N TYR A 47 -1.49 -4.39 10.46
CA TYR A 47 -1.13 -5.29 9.37
C TYR A 47 0.02 -4.66 8.59
N THR A 48 0.79 -5.49 7.88
CA THR A 48 1.90 -5.00 7.05
C THR A 48 1.53 -5.10 5.58
N VAL A 49 1.83 -4.05 4.83
CA VAL A 49 1.74 -4.01 3.38
C VAL A 49 3.16 -3.94 2.83
N GLN A 50 3.48 -4.80 1.88
CA GLN A 50 4.75 -4.78 1.16
C GLN A 50 4.49 -4.63 -0.33
N ALA A 51 4.82 -3.44 -0.85
CA ALA A 51 4.75 -3.11 -2.26
C ALA A 51 6.14 -3.21 -2.92
N THR A 52 6.13 -3.28 -4.25
CA THR A 52 7.34 -3.20 -5.07
C THR A 52 7.09 -2.19 -6.19
N ILE A 53 8.07 -1.31 -6.43
CA ILE A 53 8.06 -0.38 -7.56
C ILE A 53 9.34 -0.58 -8.39
N ASN A 54 9.30 -0.23 -9.68
CA ASN A 54 10.49 -0.17 -10.52
C ASN A 54 10.94 1.26 -10.80
N LEU A 55 12.18 1.41 -11.26
CA LEU A 55 12.78 2.69 -11.64
C LEU A 55 12.06 3.33 -12.84
N ALA A 56 11.37 2.52 -13.65
CA ALA A 56 10.53 3.00 -14.75
C ALA A 56 9.22 3.68 -14.27
N GLY A 57 8.93 3.69 -12.97
CA GLY A 57 7.78 4.36 -12.39
C GLY A 57 6.50 3.52 -12.36
N GLN A 58 6.62 2.20 -12.20
CA GLN A 58 5.48 1.30 -12.15
C GLN A 58 5.43 0.56 -10.82
N VAL A 59 4.23 0.26 -10.35
CA VAL A 59 4.00 -0.78 -9.32
C VAL A 59 4.23 -2.14 -9.98
N VAL A 60 4.95 -3.03 -9.30
CA VAL A 60 5.39 -4.31 -9.85
C VAL A 60 4.78 -5.45 -9.05
N GLY A 61 4.05 -6.33 -9.75
CA GLY A 61 3.45 -7.50 -9.16
C GLY A 61 2.28 -7.22 -8.23
N PRO A 62 1.75 -8.27 -7.56
CA PRO A 62 0.76 -8.10 -6.52
C PRO A 62 1.38 -7.45 -5.27
N VAL A 63 0.56 -6.71 -4.53
CA VAL A 63 0.93 -6.25 -3.18
C VAL A 63 0.81 -7.39 -2.19
N PHE A 64 1.77 -7.51 -1.28
CA PHE A 64 1.68 -8.49 -0.20
C PHE A 64 1.09 -7.87 1.05
N VAL A 65 0.10 -8.53 1.64
CA VAL A 65 -0.55 -8.11 2.89
C VAL A 65 -0.39 -9.19 3.95
N CYS A 66 0.31 -8.85 5.03
CA CYS A 66 0.46 -9.70 6.20
C CYS A 66 -0.53 -9.26 7.28
N LEU A 67 -1.59 -10.03 7.45
CA LEU A 67 -2.57 -9.82 8.51
C LEU A 67 -2.01 -10.25 9.87
N GLN A 68 -2.54 -9.66 10.93
CA GLN A 68 -2.26 -10.08 12.29
C GLN A 68 -3.29 -11.12 12.73
N GLU A 69 -2.84 -12.32 13.08
CA GLU A 69 -3.71 -13.42 13.55
C GLU A 69 -3.27 -13.90 14.92
N LYS A 70 -4.23 -14.34 15.75
CA LYS A 70 -3.91 -14.96 17.03
C LYS A 70 -3.04 -16.20 16.79
N ASN A 71 -1.93 -16.32 17.52
CA ASN A 71 -0.91 -17.37 17.35
C ASN A 71 -0.23 -17.40 15.97
N GLY A 72 -0.49 -16.43 15.09
CA GLY A 72 0.11 -16.34 13.76
C GLY A 72 -0.36 -17.39 12.76
N VAL A 73 -1.50 -18.03 13.02
CA VAL A 73 -2.09 -19.05 12.14
C VAL A 73 -3.49 -18.60 11.72
N MET A 74 -3.78 -18.73 10.43
CA MET A 74 -5.11 -18.50 9.89
C MET A 74 -5.81 -19.83 9.69
N ASP A 75 -7.00 -19.97 10.26
CA ASP A 75 -7.84 -21.14 10.09
C ASP A 75 -8.20 -21.39 8.61
N GLU A 76 -8.37 -22.65 8.22
CA GLU A 76 -8.64 -23.02 6.83
C GLU A 76 -9.98 -22.47 6.33
N CYS A 77 -11.01 -22.43 7.19
CA CYS A 77 -12.30 -21.86 6.86
C CYS A 77 -12.16 -20.34 6.61
N VAL A 78 -11.39 -19.65 7.44
CA VAL A 78 -11.09 -18.22 7.23
C VAL A 78 -10.38 -18.02 5.89
N ARG A 79 -9.33 -18.80 5.62
CA ARG A 79 -8.56 -18.73 4.36
C ARG A 79 -9.40 -19.02 3.10
N LYS A 80 -10.41 -19.90 3.21
CA LYS A 80 -11.34 -20.19 2.10
C LYS A 80 -12.28 -19.01 1.80
N ASN A 81 -12.68 -18.28 2.84
CA ASN A 81 -13.61 -17.15 2.75
C ASN A 81 -12.92 -15.78 2.63
N LEU A 82 -11.57 -15.75 2.57
CA LEU A 82 -10.84 -14.51 2.35
C LEU A 82 -11.14 -13.93 0.97
N PHE A 83 -11.23 -12.60 0.91
CA PHE A 83 -11.25 -11.85 -0.33
C PHE A 83 -10.01 -12.16 -1.17
N ARG A 84 -10.21 -12.35 -2.47
CA ARG A 84 -9.16 -12.68 -3.44
C ARG A 84 -9.22 -11.74 -4.62
N ALA A 85 -8.05 -11.29 -5.04
CA ALA A 85 -7.86 -10.55 -6.28
C ALA A 85 -6.44 -10.84 -6.80
N ASP A 86 -6.25 -10.73 -8.12
CA ASP A 86 -4.98 -11.08 -8.76
C ASP A 86 -3.83 -10.15 -8.36
N ASN A 87 -4.15 -8.96 -7.88
CA ASN A 87 -3.18 -7.95 -7.49
C ASN A 87 -2.84 -7.96 -5.99
N ILE A 88 -3.31 -8.95 -5.22
CA ILE A 88 -3.00 -9.07 -3.79
C ILE A 88 -2.62 -10.50 -3.43
N VAL A 89 -1.58 -10.63 -2.61
CA VAL A 89 -1.17 -11.90 -2.00
C VAL A 89 -1.23 -11.74 -0.49
N THR A 90 -1.89 -12.66 0.20
CA THR A 90 -2.15 -12.56 1.64
C THR A 90 -1.51 -13.69 2.42
N ASN A 91 -0.96 -13.36 3.59
CA ASN A 91 -0.57 -14.32 4.62
C ASN A 91 -0.74 -13.69 6.01
N CYS A 92 -0.34 -14.37 7.09
CA CYS A 92 -0.48 -13.84 8.44
C CYS A 92 0.73 -14.09 9.34
N SER A 93 0.80 -13.33 10.43
CA SER A 93 1.72 -13.57 11.54
C SER A 93 1.11 -13.14 12.88
N ALA A 94 1.71 -13.57 13.99
CA ALA A 94 1.22 -13.23 15.33
C ALA A 94 1.24 -11.73 15.63
N SER A 95 2.16 -11.00 15.00
CA SER A 95 2.38 -9.57 15.21
C SER A 95 1.99 -8.70 14.01
N GLY A 96 1.54 -9.31 12.91
CA GLY A 96 1.38 -8.64 11.61
C GLY A 96 2.70 -8.27 10.92
N LYS A 97 3.88 -8.50 11.54
CA LYS A 97 5.20 -8.26 10.95
C LYS A 97 5.68 -9.47 10.16
N LEU A 98 6.55 -9.24 9.17
CA LEU A 98 7.13 -10.31 8.37
C LEU A 98 8.27 -11.02 9.13
N THR A 99 8.21 -12.35 9.12
CA THR A 99 9.30 -13.25 9.48
C THR A 99 10.04 -13.66 8.20
N THR A 100 11.21 -14.30 8.31
CA THR A 100 11.90 -14.80 7.10
C THR A 100 11.12 -15.83 6.31
N LEU A 101 10.29 -16.65 6.97
CA LEU A 101 9.40 -17.55 6.25
C LEU A 101 8.39 -16.76 5.39
N LEU A 102 7.89 -15.65 5.91
CA LEU A 102 6.99 -14.76 5.16
C LEU A 102 7.72 -14.00 4.06
N ILE A 103 9.00 -13.64 4.25
CA ILE A 103 9.83 -13.07 3.17
C ILE A 103 10.05 -14.10 2.06
N ARG A 104 10.35 -15.36 2.39
CA ARG A 104 10.42 -16.44 1.38
C ARG A 104 9.11 -16.62 0.63
N PHE A 105 7.99 -16.64 1.36
CA PHE A 105 6.67 -16.69 0.76
C PHE A 105 6.40 -15.50 -0.18
N TRP A 106 6.77 -14.29 0.23
CA TRP A 106 6.68 -13.10 -0.63
C TRP A 106 7.57 -13.21 -1.87
N ILE A 107 8.80 -13.72 -1.72
CA ILE A 107 9.71 -13.96 -2.84
C ILE A 107 9.03 -14.86 -3.87
N ASP A 108 8.50 -16.00 -3.43
CA ASP A 108 7.94 -17.02 -4.32
C ASP A 108 6.63 -16.58 -4.99
N ASN A 109 5.80 -15.81 -4.28
CA ASN A 109 4.44 -15.50 -4.73
C ASN A 109 4.28 -14.07 -5.29
N CYS A 110 5.20 -13.16 -5.02
CA CYS A 110 5.13 -11.77 -5.47
C CYS A 110 6.34 -11.38 -6.33
N LEU A 111 7.56 -11.58 -5.82
CA LEU A 111 8.78 -11.11 -6.49
C LEU A 111 9.10 -11.94 -7.74
N LEU A 112 9.27 -13.26 -7.59
CA LEU A 112 9.69 -14.15 -8.68
C LEU A 112 8.71 -14.10 -9.88
N PRO A 113 7.38 -14.15 -9.69
CA PRO A 113 6.43 -14.02 -10.81
C PRO A 113 6.52 -12.67 -11.52
N SER A 114 7.05 -11.64 -10.85
CA SER A 114 7.15 -10.28 -11.38
C SER A 114 8.48 -10.00 -12.07
N ILE A 115 9.47 -10.88 -11.93
CA ILE A 115 10.76 -10.76 -12.62
C ILE A 115 10.57 -11.19 -14.09
N ARG A 116 10.55 -10.21 -14.99
CA ARG A 116 10.37 -10.43 -16.43
C ARG A 116 11.67 -10.53 -17.23
N HIS A 117 12.80 -10.21 -16.61
CA HIS A 117 14.08 -10.04 -17.30
C HIS A 117 15.15 -10.95 -16.74
N SER A 118 16.10 -11.34 -17.61
CA SER A 118 17.23 -12.20 -17.26
C SER A 118 18.19 -11.60 -16.23
N ARG A 119 18.15 -10.26 -16.05
CA ARG A 119 18.94 -9.53 -15.05
C ARG A 119 18.10 -8.49 -14.34
N THR A 120 17.88 -8.69 -13.04
CA THR A 120 17.11 -7.81 -12.17
C THR A 120 18.00 -7.31 -11.03
N LEU A 121 17.82 -6.05 -10.65
CA LEU A 121 18.42 -5.44 -9.47
C LEU A 121 17.30 -5.20 -8.46
N LEU A 122 17.42 -5.72 -7.24
CA LEU A 122 16.47 -5.46 -6.16
C LEU A 122 17.16 -4.65 -5.06
N LEU A 123 16.58 -3.51 -4.72
CA LEU A 123 16.99 -2.66 -3.62
C LEU A 123 16.00 -2.81 -2.45
N SER A 124 16.49 -3.13 -1.26
CA SER A 124 15.64 -3.18 -0.05
C SER A 124 16.40 -2.73 1.19
N ASP A 125 15.66 -2.47 2.26
CA ASP A 125 16.21 -2.08 3.55
C ASP A 125 17.08 -3.16 4.21
N SER A 126 18.01 -2.70 5.05
CA SER A 126 18.79 -3.59 5.91
C SER A 126 17.95 -4.11 7.07
N TRP A 127 17.56 -5.38 7.03
CA TRP A 127 16.82 -6.00 8.13
C TRP A 127 17.74 -6.86 9.00
N LYS A 128 17.98 -6.41 10.24
CA LYS A 128 18.87 -7.06 11.22
C LYS A 128 18.27 -8.30 11.91
N GLY A 129 17.02 -8.64 11.61
CA GLY A 129 16.25 -9.66 12.31
C GLY A 129 16.49 -11.08 11.82
N GLN A 130 17.74 -11.51 11.58
CA GLN A 130 18.13 -12.93 11.55
C GLN A 130 19.63 -13.15 11.37
N GLY A 131 20.17 -14.13 12.10
CA GLY A 131 21.55 -14.61 12.02
C GLY A 131 21.88 -15.45 10.78
N ASP A 132 21.29 -15.16 9.62
CA ASP A 132 21.62 -15.80 8.34
C ASP A 132 21.72 -14.72 7.25
N LYS A 133 22.78 -13.91 7.39
CA LYS A 133 23.03 -12.72 6.58
C LYS A 133 23.26 -13.13 5.11
N HIS A 134 22.40 -12.63 4.21
CA HIS A 134 22.52 -12.53 2.74
C HIS A 134 21.94 -13.65 1.84
N GLY A 135 21.72 -14.88 2.31
CA GLY A 135 21.41 -16.01 1.41
C GLY A 135 20.01 -16.12 0.78
N LEU A 136 19.03 -15.26 1.11
CA LEU A 136 17.65 -15.39 0.58
C LEU A 136 17.58 -15.05 -0.91
N TYR A 137 18.25 -13.98 -1.31
CA TYR A 137 18.25 -13.51 -2.69
C TYR A 137 19.40 -14.11 -3.51
N ASP A 138 20.50 -14.53 -2.87
CA ASP A 138 21.69 -15.07 -3.52
C ASP A 138 21.42 -16.31 -4.38
N LYS A 139 20.39 -17.09 -4.01
CA LYS A 139 20.00 -18.31 -4.74
C LYS A 139 19.14 -18.01 -5.99
N ILE A 140 18.68 -16.78 -6.16
CA ILE A 140 17.80 -16.39 -7.26
C ILE A 140 18.64 -16.02 -8.47
N LYS A 141 18.67 -16.92 -9.45
CA LYS A 141 19.42 -16.72 -10.70
C LYS A 141 18.98 -15.44 -11.41
N GLY A 142 19.94 -14.57 -11.71
CA GLY A 142 19.70 -13.31 -12.42
C GLY A 142 19.23 -12.15 -11.53
N LEU A 143 19.04 -12.36 -10.22
CA LEU A 143 18.74 -11.30 -9.27
C LEU A 143 20.03 -10.84 -8.58
N LYS A 144 20.32 -9.55 -8.67
CA LYS A 144 21.30 -8.88 -7.81
C LYS A 144 20.56 -8.13 -6.72
N HIS A 145 20.83 -8.46 -5.46
CA HIS A 145 20.30 -7.71 -4.32
C HIS A 145 21.29 -6.64 -3.87
N LEU A 146 20.78 -5.45 -3.55
CA LEU A 146 21.50 -4.37 -2.91
C LEU A 146 20.74 -3.94 -1.65
N GLU A 147 21.49 -3.75 -0.58
CA GLU A 147 20.95 -3.41 0.73
C GLU A 147 21.14 -1.91 1.00
N ILE A 148 20.08 -1.24 1.42
CA ILE A 148 20.13 0.15 1.87
C ILE A 148 20.83 0.19 3.25
N PRO A 149 21.84 1.07 3.45
CA PRO A 149 22.56 1.13 4.71
C PRO A 149 21.66 1.39 5.93
N PHE A 150 22.03 0.77 7.05
CA PHE A 150 21.28 0.91 8.30
C PHE A 150 21.14 2.38 8.74
N LYS A 151 19.96 2.74 9.27
CA LYS A 151 19.56 4.11 9.67
C LYS A 151 19.51 5.14 8.54
N THR A 152 19.48 4.71 7.27
CA THR A 152 19.33 5.63 6.13
C THR A 152 17.97 5.52 5.43
N THR A 153 17.10 4.60 5.86
CA THR A 153 15.77 4.36 5.30
C THR A 153 14.99 5.65 5.03
N SER A 154 14.82 6.49 6.04
CA SER A 154 14.05 7.76 5.91
C SER A 154 14.64 8.77 4.91
N LYS A 155 15.85 8.52 4.41
CA LYS A 155 16.57 9.38 3.45
C LYS A 155 16.65 8.78 2.06
N VAL A 156 16.87 7.46 1.96
CA VAL A 156 17.22 6.80 0.70
C VAL A 156 16.37 5.57 0.39
N GLN A 157 15.25 5.32 1.09
CA GLN A 157 14.30 4.27 0.72
C GLN A 157 13.16 4.91 -0.11
N PRO A 158 13.09 4.69 -1.44
CA PRO A 158 12.07 5.32 -2.29
C PRO A 158 10.64 5.12 -1.77
N LEU A 159 10.32 3.92 -1.28
CA LEU A 159 8.99 3.64 -0.77
C LEU A 159 8.63 4.53 0.44
N ASP A 160 9.54 4.69 1.40
CA ASP A 160 9.33 5.46 2.62
C ASP A 160 9.43 6.98 2.41
N VAL A 161 10.38 7.42 1.59
CA VAL A 161 10.65 8.84 1.33
C VAL A 161 9.46 9.53 0.66
N PHE A 162 8.66 8.80 -0.13
CA PHE A 162 7.52 9.37 -0.82
C PHE A 162 6.34 8.43 -1.12
N PHE A 163 6.58 7.22 -1.62
CA PHE A 163 5.51 6.39 -2.21
C PHE A 163 4.42 6.00 -1.20
N TYR A 164 4.79 5.53 0.00
CA TYR A 164 3.81 5.11 1.00
C TYR A 164 2.97 6.27 1.54
N ARG A 165 3.46 7.52 1.46
CA ARG A 165 2.62 8.69 1.76
C ARG A 165 1.42 8.75 0.82
N GLN A 166 1.63 8.46 -0.47
CA GLN A 166 0.60 8.43 -1.51
C GLN A 166 -0.32 7.22 -1.33
N TRP A 167 0.24 6.04 -1.07
CA TRP A 167 -0.53 4.81 -0.78
C TRP A 167 -1.54 4.99 0.34
N LYS A 168 -1.13 5.66 1.43
CA LYS A 168 -1.99 5.87 2.59
C LYS A 168 -3.09 6.92 2.38
N VAL A 169 -3.14 7.63 1.25
CA VAL A 169 -4.17 8.66 1.01
C VAL A 169 -5.57 8.05 0.93
N ILE A 170 -5.77 7.05 0.06
CA ILE A 170 -7.09 6.45 -0.17
C ILE A 170 -7.62 5.76 1.09
N PRO A 171 -6.85 4.92 1.82
CA PRO A 171 -7.32 4.33 3.07
C PRO A 171 -7.78 5.38 4.08
N ARG A 172 -6.97 6.42 4.33
CA ARG A 172 -7.35 7.50 5.25
C ARG A 172 -8.66 8.16 4.85
N ARG A 173 -8.79 8.54 3.57
CA ARG A 173 -10.01 9.17 3.05
C ARG A 173 -11.23 8.26 3.18
N LEU A 174 -11.08 6.96 2.96
CA LEU A 174 -12.18 6.01 3.13
C LEU A 174 -12.59 5.88 4.60
N HIS A 175 -11.63 5.75 5.53
CA HIS A 175 -11.90 5.72 6.97
C HIS A 175 -12.62 7.00 7.42
N ASP A 176 -12.12 8.17 7.02
CA ASP A 176 -12.76 9.45 7.32
C ASP A 176 -14.20 9.48 6.79
N ARG A 177 -14.42 9.00 5.56
CA ARG A 177 -15.74 9.01 4.93
C ARG A 177 -16.73 8.06 5.59
N ILE A 178 -16.28 6.85 5.95
CA ILE A 178 -17.11 5.87 6.68
C ILE A 178 -17.56 6.44 8.01
N LEU A 179 -16.67 7.15 8.71
CA LEU A 179 -16.98 7.76 10.00
C LEU A 179 -17.96 8.94 9.85
N LEU A 180 -17.70 9.85 8.90
CA LEU A 180 -18.50 11.06 8.70
C LEU A 180 -19.93 10.76 8.26
N ASP A 181 -20.11 9.78 7.37
CA ASP A 181 -21.42 9.43 6.82
C ASP A 181 -22.15 8.36 7.65
N GLY A 182 -21.54 7.86 8.75
CA GLY A 182 -22.13 6.81 9.57
C GLY A 182 -22.34 5.49 8.81
N MET A 183 -21.47 5.17 7.86
CA MET A 183 -21.62 3.99 7.00
C MET A 183 -21.46 2.70 7.81
N ASP A 184 -22.31 1.71 7.51
CA ASP A 184 -22.22 0.35 8.05
C ASP A 184 -21.16 -0.48 7.30
N ILE A 185 -19.91 0.00 7.38
CA ILE A 185 -18.73 -0.65 6.82
C ILE A 185 -17.72 -0.82 7.95
N ASP A 186 -17.32 -2.06 8.26
CA ASP A 186 -16.17 -2.31 9.13
C ASP A 186 -14.89 -2.41 8.28
N ALA A 187 -14.20 -1.28 8.11
CA ALA A 187 -12.92 -1.21 7.38
C ALA A 187 -11.77 -1.99 8.05
N THR A 188 -11.99 -2.52 9.25
CA THR A 188 -11.00 -3.31 10.01
C THR A 188 -11.21 -4.82 9.88
N GLU A 189 -12.30 -5.23 9.21
CA GLU A 189 -12.54 -6.62 8.86
C GLU A 189 -11.58 -7.08 7.76
N ARG A 190 -11.16 -8.36 7.80
CA ARG A 190 -10.09 -8.90 6.94
C ARG A 190 -10.39 -8.69 5.46
N ASN A 191 -11.58 -9.08 5.00
CA ASN A 191 -11.95 -8.95 3.59
C ASN A 191 -12.02 -7.50 3.16
N ASN A 192 -12.51 -6.61 4.03
CA ASN A 192 -12.51 -5.18 3.75
C ASN A 192 -11.10 -4.57 3.67
N ILE A 193 -10.15 -5.02 4.50
CA ILE A 193 -8.74 -4.61 4.39
C ILE A 193 -8.13 -5.09 3.08
N LEU A 194 -8.31 -6.37 2.74
CA LEU A 194 -7.76 -6.94 1.52
C LEU A 194 -8.35 -6.26 0.28
N LYS A 195 -9.68 -6.04 0.28
CA LYS A 195 -10.39 -5.31 -0.77
C LYS A 195 -9.88 -3.88 -0.90
N LEU A 196 -9.67 -3.18 0.23
CA LEU A 196 -9.12 -1.82 0.23
C LEU A 196 -7.71 -1.79 -0.34
N GLN A 197 -6.81 -2.64 0.14
CA GLN A 197 -5.42 -2.67 -0.33
C GLN A 197 -5.32 -3.07 -1.80
N SER A 198 -6.19 -3.98 -2.26
CA SER A 198 -6.34 -4.31 -3.68
C SER A 198 -6.79 -3.10 -4.51
N LEU A 199 -7.80 -2.34 -4.05
CA LEU A 199 -8.24 -1.13 -4.76
C LEU A 199 -7.17 -0.03 -4.75
N VAL A 200 -6.43 0.15 -3.66
CA VAL A 200 -5.31 1.12 -3.61
C VAL A 200 -4.21 0.75 -4.60
N HIS A 201 -3.82 -0.52 -4.62
CA HIS A 201 -2.86 -1.03 -5.61
C HIS A 201 -3.38 -0.78 -7.03
N ASN A 202 -4.64 -1.11 -7.30
CA ASN A 202 -5.25 -0.89 -8.61
C ASN A 202 -5.14 0.58 -9.03
N GLN A 203 -5.57 1.52 -8.17
CA GLN A 203 -5.50 2.94 -8.49
C GLN A 203 -4.07 3.43 -8.73
N ILE A 204 -3.14 3.11 -7.83
CA ILE A 204 -1.76 3.61 -7.94
C ILE A 204 -0.99 2.97 -9.10
N SER A 205 -1.46 1.81 -9.60
CA SER A 205 -0.91 1.15 -10.79
C SER A 205 -1.28 1.86 -12.10
N SER A 206 -2.19 2.83 -12.09
CA SER A 206 -2.50 3.63 -13.27
C SER A 206 -1.28 4.37 -13.82
N SER A 207 -1.16 4.42 -15.14
CA SER A 207 -0.06 5.11 -15.85
C SER A 207 0.02 6.62 -15.54
N ILE A 208 -1.06 7.24 -15.07
CA ILE A 208 -1.06 8.64 -14.64
C ILE A 208 -0.07 8.92 -13.50
N PHE A 209 0.25 7.89 -12.70
CA PHE A 209 1.16 7.99 -11.57
C PHE A 209 2.62 7.67 -11.91
N THR A 210 2.96 7.40 -13.18
CA THR A 210 4.33 7.02 -13.55
C THR A 210 5.38 8.04 -13.14
N SER A 211 5.15 9.33 -13.44
CA SER A 211 6.08 10.40 -13.03
C SER A 211 6.11 10.59 -11.50
N MET A 212 4.98 10.38 -10.82
CA MET A 212 4.89 10.43 -9.35
C MET A 212 5.72 9.30 -8.70
N ILE A 213 5.71 8.09 -9.27
CA ILE A 213 6.51 6.95 -8.77
C ILE A 213 7.99 7.17 -9.07
N LYS A 214 8.35 7.67 -10.27
CA LYS A 214 9.74 8.08 -10.58
C LYS A 214 10.24 9.15 -9.61
N TYR A 215 9.37 10.03 -9.15
CA TYR A 215 9.74 11.06 -8.18
C TYR A 215 10.17 10.46 -6.84
N ALA A 216 9.62 9.32 -6.42
CA ALA A 216 10.07 8.61 -5.23
C ALA A 216 11.56 8.21 -5.33
N TRP A 217 11.97 7.73 -6.51
CA TRP A 217 13.37 7.38 -6.79
C TRP A 217 14.29 8.61 -6.87
N PHE A 218 13.85 9.68 -7.54
CA PHE A 218 14.56 10.95 -7.59
C PHE A 218 14.77 11.52 -6.19
N LYS A 219 13.70 11.58 -5.39
CA LYS A 219 13.74 12.12 -4.04
C LYS A 219 14.63 11.30 -3.09
N ALA A 220 14.75 10.00 -3.32
CA ALA A 220 15.67 9.11 -2.60
C ALA A 220 17.13 9.17 -3.12
N GLY A 221 17.41 9.93 -4.19
CA GLY A 221 18.76 10.15 -4.72
C GLY A 221 19.23 9.12 -5.74
N TYR A 222 18.34 8.32 -6.34
CA TYR A 222 18.70 7.31 -7.35
C TYR A 222 18.56 7.78 -8.80
N LEU A 223 17.95 8.95 -9.00
CA LEU A 223 17.85 9.59 -10.30
C LEU A 223 18.42 11.00 -10.18
N ASP A 224 19.24 11.41 -11.15
CA ASP A 224 19.83 12.75 -11.19
C ASP A 224 18.85 13.81 -11.73
N THR A 225 17.85 13.35 -12.50
CA THR A 225 16.89 14.23 -13.17
C THR A 225 15.49 14.10 -12.58
N HIS A 226 14.86 15.24 -12.28
CA HIS A 226 13.46 15.28 -11.86
C HIS A 226 12.56 14.74 -12.97
N PRO A 227 11.54 13.90 -12.68
CA PRO A 227 10.67 13.26 -13.69
C PRO A 227 9.64 14.21 -14.34
N GLY A 228 9.89 15.52 -14.33
CA GLY A 228 8.93 16.55 -14.75
C GLY A 228 7.73 16.71 -13.80
N PRO A 229 6.76 17.57 -14.16
CA PRO A 229 5.54 17.78 -13.38
C PRO A 229 4.71 16.50 -13.27
N PHE A 230 4.07 16.30 -12.12
CA PHE A 230 3.13 15.21 -11.88
C PHE A 230 2.06 15.64 -10.89
N LYS A 231 0.96 14.89 -10.83
CA LYS A 231 -0.07 15.02 -9.80
C LYS A 231 0.06 13.88 -8.79
N THR A 232 -0.18 14.20 -7.53
CA THR A 232 -0.25 13.26 -6.41
C THR A 232 -1.56 12.49 -6.42
N VAL A 233 -1.65 11.42 -5.61
CA VAL A 233 -2.92 10.68 -5.42
C VAL A 233 -4.02 11.61 -4.91
N THR A 234 -3.69 12.58 -4.05
CA THR A 234 -4.66 13.57 -3.59
C THR A 234 -5.20 14.42 -4.74
N GLU A 235 -4.34 14.92 -5.62
CA GLU A 235 -4.76 15.78 -6.73
C GLU A 235 -5.50 15.01 -7.83
N VAL A 236 -5.10 13.77 -8.14
CA VAL A 236 -5.78 12.95 -9.16
C VAL A 236 -7.10 12.42 -8.64
N CYS A 237 -7.08 11.76 -7.49
CA CYS A 237 -8.22 10.99 -7.00
C CYS A 237 -9.19 11.81 -6.16
N PHE A 238 -8.82 13.02 -5.70
CA PHE A 238 -9.65 13.85 -4.81
C PHE A 238 -9.61 15.35 -5.14
N GLY A 239 -8.97 15.75 -6.25
CA GLY A 239 -8.93 17.13 -6.73
C GLY A 239 -10.06 17.41 -7.74
N PHE A 240 -11.30 17.18 -7.32
CA PHE A 240 -12.49 17.36 -8.14
C PHE A 240 -13.60 18.05 -7.34
N ASP A 241 -14.46 18.78 -8.04
CA ASP A 241 -15.58 19.54 -7.46
C ASP A 241 -16.93 18.83 -7.67
N ASP A 242 -16.95 17.76 -8.45
CA ASP A 242 -18.14 16.93 -8.70
C ASP A 242 -18.70 16.37 -7.39
N ILE A 243 -19.95 16.70 -7.05
CA ILE A 243 -20.62 16.24 -5.82
C ILE A 243 -21.33 14.89 -6.05
N GLU A 244 -21.63 14.56 -7.30
CA GLU A 244 -22.44 13.39 -7.67
C GLU A 244 -21.57 12.24 -8.18
N CYS A 245 -22.07 11.01 -7.98
CA CYS A 245 -21.47 9.84 -8.57
C CYS A 245 -21.81 9.75 -10.06
N HIS A 246 -20.81 9.46 -10.90
CA HIS A 246 -20.98 9.34 -12.36
C HIS A 246 -21.66 8.03 -12.80
N ILE A 247 -21.98 7.11 -11.87
CA ILE A 247 -22.75 5.92 -12.21
C ILE A 247 -24.21 6.31 -12.38
N ARG A 248 -24.82 5.87 -13.49
CA ARG A 248 -26.23 6.17 -13.80
C ARG A 248 -27.14 5.74 -12.66
N ASP A 249 -28.17 6.54 -12.40
CA ASP A 249 -29.18 6.31 -11.37
C ASP A 249 -28.60 6.23 -9.93
N CYS A 250 -27.42 6.81 -9.70
CA CYS A 250 -26.81 6.93 -8.38
C CYS A 250 -27.02 8.32 -7.78
N ASN A 251 -27.67 8.37 -6.61
CA ASN A 251 -27.90 9.61 -5.86
C ASN A 251 -26.95 9.76 -4.67
N LEU A 252 -25.88 8.97 -4.61
CA LEU A 252 -24.91 9.02 -3.51
C LEU A 252 -23.82 10.05 -3.80
N CYS A 253 -23.39 10.77 -2.77
CA CYS A 253 -22.32 11.75 -2.86
C CYS A 253 -21.00 11.11 -3.30
N SER A 254 -20.31 11.77 -4.22
CA SER A 254 -18.99 11.44 -4.73
C SER A 254 -17.96 11.23 -3.61
N PHE A 255 -17.00 10.35 -3.84
CA PHE A 255 -15.93 10.03 -2.90
C PHE A 255 -14.55 10.10 -3.56
N ILE A 256 -14.37 9.45 -4.70
CA ILE A 256 -13.08 9.31 -5.36
C ILE A 256 -13.22 9.38 -6.88
N ARG A 257 -12.27 10.03 -7.55
CA ARG A 257 -12.10 9.94 -9.00
C ARG A 257 -11.20 8.76 -9.34
N CYS A 258 -11.68 7.84 -10.17
CA CYS A 258 -10.89 6.71 -10.63
C CYS A 258 -9.73 7.19 -11.51
N SER A 259 -8.51 6.77 -11.17
CA SER A 259 -7.27 7.09 -11.88
C SER A 259 -7.11 6.37 -13.23
N HIS A 260 -7.96 5.40 -13.54
CA HIS A 260 -7.97 4.69 -14.83
C HIS A 260 -9.01 5.25 -15.80
N CYS A 261 -10.28 5.32 -15.37
CA CYS A 261 -11.37 5.74 -16.24
C CYS A 261 -11.84 7.19 -16.05
N GLY A 262 -11.36 7.89 -15.02
CA GLY A 262 -11.75 9.27 -14.74
C GLY A 262 -13.15 9.46 -14.14
N HIS A 263 -13.94 8.40 -13.99
CA HIS A 263 -15.26 8.49 -13.34
C HIS A 263 -15.11 8.88 -11.86
N VAL A 264 -15.97 9.80 -11.41
CA VAL A 264 -16.14 10.12 -10.00
C VAL A 264 -17.16 9.16 -9.40
N LEU A 265 -16.78 8.49 -8.32
CA LEU A 265 -17.53 7.38 -7.73
C LEU A 265 -17.82 7.67 -6.26
N CYS A 266 -19.01 7.30 -5.78
CA CYS A 266 -19.30 7.21 -4.35
C CYS A 266 -18.62 5.98 -3.72
N VAL A 267 -18.68 5.86 -2.39
CA VAL A 267 -18.10 4.71 -1.66
C VAL A 267 -18.73 3.38 -2.10
N GLU A 268 -20.03 3.36 -2.35
CA GLU A 268 -20.73 2.15 -2.81
C GLU A 268 -20.12 1.62 -4.11
N HIS A 269 -20.06 2.49 -5.13
CA HIS A 269 -19.56 2.11 -6.45
C HIS A 269 -18.06 1.86 -6.48
N PHE A 270 -17.27 2.55 -5.67
CA PHE A 270 -15.83 2.33 -5.61
C PHE A 270 -15.45 1.09 -4.79
N PHE A 271 -15.94 1.00 -3.56
CA PHE A 271 -15.47 0.04 -2.55
C PHE A 271 -16.38 -1.18 -2.43
N ASN A 272 -17.71 -1.00 -2.34
CA ASN A 272 -18.62 -2.13 -2.15
C ASN A 272 -18.78 -2.95 -3.43
N ASN A 273 -19.00 -2.27 -4.55
CA ASN A 273 -19.05 -2.89 -5.88
C ASN A 273 -17.66 -3.24 -6.46
N TYR A 274 -16.59 -2.94 -5.72
CA TYR A 274 -15.21 -3.27 -6.07
C TYR A 274 -14.81 -2.80 -7.48
N HIS A 275 -14.63 -1.49 -7.64
CA HIS A 275 -14.27 -0.86 -8.91
C HIS A 275 -12.81 -1.14 -9.32
N PHE A 276 -12.62 -2.26 -10.04
CA PHE A 276 -11.32 -2.79 -10.45
C PHE A 276 -11.07 -2.64 -11.95
N HIS A 277 -9.80 -2.46 -12.35
CA HIS A 277 -9.36 -2.32 -13.75
C HIS A 277 -8.24 -3.31 -14.06
#